data_AF-A0A4R1X687-F1
#
_entry.id   AF-A0A4R1X687-F1
#
_cell.length_a   1.000
_cell.length_b   1.000
_cell.length_c   1.000
_cell.angle_alpha   90.00
_cell.angle_beta   90.00
_cell.angle_gamma   90.00
#
_symmetry.space_group_name_H-M   'P 1'
#
loop_
_entity.id
_entity.type
_entity.pdbx_description
1 polymer ?
#
loop_
_entity_poly.entity_id
_entity_poly.type
_entity_poly.pdbx_seq_one_letter_code
_entity_poly.pdbx_strand_id
1 'polypeptide(L)'
;MALFDYKGRDAGAEVSEAFNLARYGQLRAFGALGELGTTLTGTTGNFSPPSGWHDLTASDVGLPANTVDSFGFFHGATSASAQVKILAYTGAGGAIERIGVSFAGTSDIGDLPAYFALAKGEYLDQFVYVLEAAARFAKANGLTGEDVVVTGYSLGGGAANILAERSDVVADGFYDTANYFGFDSPNIYDNSEKILNLGGENDLVYRSLGTSTDSIPEGLTEAFLHKDRNFGSSADNIVLFNDLYANPLSPFGPTTVFNIPGGWSSHIGNLFNDAFATIVRSSFASIMEKDSAIIVSQMSDLLRPVVWVEDVARSTSSHFGQPAFILGSDQADRLRDGKASDFLEGFGGNDRFSVSKGNDTIAGGDGTDTVQMPGAIGSYEAIRLSDGTLVMRDLSGQYGLKEMTSVERIEFGTLLPTSYTVTTTKLDTLLFADKTYVAHVEGTAGDNSLGGTAGVDRIFGLAGKDVLRGGAGNDLLHGGTGNDQLFGDTGDDDLHGGIGNDVLTGGPGNDRLSGGIGNDVFDFSKVASGRDVITDFNDGVEGHDMLLFGASLFKTADAALSHFVQIGADAVLSWVGGSVVLADTKVSDLHHGDILIV
;
A
#
# COMPACT_ATOMS: atom_id res chain seq x y z
N MET A 1 9.95 3.39 -3.95
CA MET A 1 9.71 2.83 -5.31
C MET A 1 8.27 2.37 -5.36
N ALA A 2 7.47 2.91 -6.28
CA ALA A 2 6.04 2.59 -6.39
C ALA A 2 5.77 1.07 -6.30
N LEU A 3 4.70 0.71 -5.59
CA LEU A 3 4.38 -0.66 -5.18
C LEU A 3 4.41 -1.65 -6.36
N PHE A 4 3.87 -1.23 -7.50
CA PHE A 4 3.76 -2.04 -8.72
C PHE A 4 4.79 -1.69 -9.79
N ASP A 5 5.83 -0.91 -9.49
CA ASP A 5 6.92 -0.70 -10.45
C ASP A 5 7.67 -2.01 -10.67
N TYR A 6 7.66 -2.46 -11.93
CA TYR A 6 8.31 -3.68 -12.36
C TYR A 6 8.89 -3.50 -13.77
N LYS A 7 10.21 -3.66 -13.88
CA LYS A 7 10.98 -3.42 -15.11
C LYS A 7 10.80 -2.00 -15.68
N GLY A 8 10.67 -1.00 -14.81
CA GLY A 8 10.62 0.43 -15.18
C GLY A 8 9.27 0.87 -15.74
N ARG A 9 8.18 0.21 -15.35
CA ARG A 9 6.80 0.53 -15.71
C ARG A 9 5.85 0.13 -14.58
N ASP A 10 4.72 0.80 -14.50
CA ASP A 10 3.60 0.39 -13.64
C ASP A 10 2.98 -0.91 -14.16
N ALA A 11 3.08 -1.97 -13.35
CA ALA A 11 2.57 -3.30 -13.64
C ALA A 11 1.28 -3.64 -12.89
N GLY A 12 0.56 -2.68 -12.28
CA GLY A 12 -0.64 -2.97 -11.49
C GLY A 12 -1.72 -3.76 -12.25
N ALA A 13 -1.97 -3.41 -13.52
CA ALA A 13 -2.89 -4.17 -14.37
C ALA A 13 -2.41 -5.60 -14.65
N GLU A 14 -1.10 -5.79 -14.82
CA GLU A 14 -0.50 -7.11 -15.04
C GLU A 14 -0.50 -7.95 -13.78
N VAL A 15 -0.34 -7.34 -12.60
CA VAL A 15 -0.50 -8.00 -11.30
C VAL A 15 -1.91 -8.57 -11.16
N SER A 16 -2.94 -7.77 -11.44
CA SER A 16 -4.34 -8.26 -11.38
C SER A 16 -4.61 -9.37 -12.39
N GLU A 17 -4.08 -9.28 -13.62
CA GLU A 17 -4.20 -10.35 -14.62
C GLU A 17 -3.46 -11.63 -14.17
N ALA A 18 -2.22 -11.48 -13.69
CA ALA A 18 -1.38 -12.59 -13.24
C ALA A 18 -1.98 -13.28 -12.00
N PHE A 19 -2.61 -12.53 -11.09
CA PHE A 19 -3.31 -13.11 -9.94
C PHE A 19 -4.54 -13.91 -10.40
N ASN A 20 -5.31 -13.40 -11.36
CA ASN A 20 -6.44 -14.13 -11.93
C ASN A 20 -6.02 -15.42 -12.66
N LEU A 21 -4.89 -15.38 -13.36
CA LEU A 21 -4.27 -16.59 -13.94
C LEU A 21 -3.83 -17.56 -12.84
N ALA A 22 -3.15 -17.09 -11.80
CA ALA A 22 -2.74 -17.91 -10.66
C ALA A 22 -3.96 -18.57 -9.97
N ARG A 23 -5.05 -17.82 -9.75
CA ARG A 23 -6.31 -18.34 -9.21
C ARG A 23 -6.92 -19.41 -10.10
N TYR A 24 -6.91 -19.20 -11.41
CA TYR A 24 -7.30 -20.22 -12.39
C TYR A 24 -6.34 -21.43 -12.42
N GLY A 25 -5.09 -21.27 -12.01
CA GLY A 25 -4.15 -22.36 -11.73
C GLY A 25 -4.48 -23.17 -10.47
N GLN A 26 -5.27 -22.64 -9.53
CA GLN A 26 -5.58 -23.32 -8.25
C GLN A 26 -6.82 -24.23 -8.29
N LEU A 27 -7.50 -24.35 -9.44
CA LEU A 27 -8.81 -25.03 -9.61
C LEU A 27 -8.96 -26.39 -8.92
N ARG A 28 -7.92 -27.22 -8.93
CA ARG A 28 -7.94 -28.55 -8.33
C ARG A 28 -7.81 -28.54 -6.81
N ALA A 29 -7.06 -27.60 -6.24
CA ALA A 29 -6.99 -27.40 -4.80
C ALA A 29 -8.37 -27.05 -4.22
N PHE A 30 -9.19 -26.27 -4.94
CA PHE A 30 -10.57 -25.98 -4.52
C PHE A 30 -11.50 -27.19 -4.56
N GLY A 31 -11.36 -28.05 -5.57
CA GLY A 31 -12.14 -29.29 -5.67
C GLY A 31 -11.83 -30.28 -4.55
N ALA A 32 -10.59 -30.31 -4.06
CA ALA A 32 -10.16 -31.14 -2.93
C ALA A 32 -10.65 -30.62 -1.57
N LEU A 33 -10.93 -29.31 -1.44
CA LEU A 33 -11.60 -28.73 -0.27
C LEU A 33 -13.10 -29.07 -0.21
N GLY A 34 -13.69 -29.63 -1.26
CA GLY A 34 -15.07 -30.14 -1.27
C GLY A 34 -16.12 -29.13 -0.81
N GLU A 35 -17.12 -29.59 -0.05
CA GLU A 35 -18.18 -28.75 0.52
C GLU A 35 -17.64 -27.65 1.46
N LEU A 36 -16.47 -27.84 2.08
CA LEU A 36 -15.83 -26.85 2.96
C LEU A 36 -15.41 -25.59 2.19
N GLY A 37 -14.91 -25.71 0.96
CA GLY A 37 -14.54 -24.56 0.13
C GLY A 37 -15.74 -23.67 -0.21
N THR A 38 -16.87 -24.27 -0.61
CA THR A 38 -18.14 -23.56 -0.84
C THR A 38 -18.76 -22.99 0.44
N THR A 39 -18.64 -23.70 1.57
CA THR A 39 -19.24 -23.27 2.85
C THR A 39 -18.43 -22.15 3.51
N LEU A 40 -17.10 -22.13 3.33
CA LEU A 40 -16.20 -21.11 3.89
C LEU A 40 -16.17 -19.81 3.07
N THR A 41 -16.41 -19.88 1.76
CA THR A 41 -16.13 -18.75 0.86
C THR A 41 -17.35 -18.18 0.16
N GLY A 42 -18.50 -18.85 0.24
CA GLY A 42 -19.77 -18.37 -0.34
C GLY A 42 -19.78 -18.23 -1.87
N THR A 43 -18.67 -18.54 -2.56
CA THR A 43 -18.55 -18.36 -4.01
C THR A 43 -19.00 -19.60 -4.77
N THR A 44 -19.85 -19.40 -5.76
CA THR A 44 -20.28 -20.40 -6.75
C THR A 44 -19.80 -20.01 -8.16
N GLY A 45 -18.66 -19.32 -8.25
CA GLY A 45 -18.22 -18.59 -9.43
C GLY A 45 -17.48 -19.46 -10.47
N ASN A 46 -17.95 -19.39 -11.71
CA ASN A 46 -17.39 -20.01 -12.91
C ASN A 46 -15.86 -19.99 -12.98
N PHE A 47 -15.27 -21.18 -12.91
CA PHE A 47 -13.87 -21.47 -13.15
C PHE A 47 -13.53 -21.49 -14.65
N SER A 48 -13.72 -20.36 -15.31
CA SER A 48 -13.31 -20.14 -16.71
C SER A 48 -11.96 -19.43 -16.74
N PRO A 49 -11.15 -19.65 -17.78
CA PRO A 49 -9.94 -18.86 -17.95
C PRO A 49 -10.29 -17.37 -18.04
N PRO A 50 -9.40 -16.46 -17.59
CA PRO A 50 -9.62 -15.03 -17.71
C PRO A 50 -9.93 -14.61 -19.15
N SER A 51 -10.62 -13.48 -19.33
CA SER A 51 -11.04 -13.04 -20.67
C SER A 51 -9.85 -12.96 -21.65
N GLY A 52 -10.01 -13.57 -22.83
CA GLY A 52 -8.97 -13.66 -23.86
C GLY A 52 -7.97 -14.81 -23.68
N TRP A 53 -7.89 -15.40 -22.48
CA TRP A 53 -7.06 -16.57 -22.19
C TRP A 53 -7.82 -17.88 -22.47
N HIS A 54 -7.10 -18.88 -22.93
CA HIS A 54 -7.60 -20.25 -23.05
C HIS A 54 -6.47 -21.27 -22.83
N ASP A 55 -6.82 -22.45 -22.33
CA ASP A 55 -5.86 -23.54 -22.13
C ASP A 55 -5.29 -24.03 -23.46
N LEU A 56 -3.97 -24.23 -23.52
CA LEU A 56 -3.35 -25.02 -24.57
C LEU A 56 -3.47 -26.50 -24.26
N THR A 57 -3.85 -27.27 -25.26
CA THR A 57 -3.92 -28.74 -25.17
C THR A 57 -2.54 -29.37 -25.34
N ALA A 58 -2.39 -30.63 -24.95
CA ALA A 58 -1.17 -31.39 -25.24
C ALA A 58 -0.88 -31.43 -26.75
N SER A 59 -1.91 -31.51 -27.60
CA SER A 59 -1.72 -31.47 -29.06
C SER A 59 -1.18 -30.13 -29.56
N ASP A 60 -1.62 -29.00 -28.98
CA ASP A 60 -1.17 -27.68 -29.40
C ASP A 60 0.34 -27.51 -29.20
N VAL A 61 0.85 -27.97 -28.05
CA VAL A 61 2.27 -27.90 -27.70
C VAL A 61 3.08 -29.13 -28.16
N GLY A 62 2.47 -30.06 -28.88
CA GLY A 62 3.14 -31.25 -29.44
C GLY A 62 3.56 -32.29 -28.41
N LEU A 63 2.80 -32.43 -27.31
CA LEU A 63 3.00 -33.41 -26.25
C LEU A 63 1.98 -34.57 -26.33
N PRO A 64 2.30 -35.74 -25.75
CA PRO A 64 1.36 -36.86 -25.66
C PRO A 64 0.09 -36.50 -24.86
N ALA A 65 -1.08 -36.97 -25.31
CA ALA A 65 -2.36 -36.64 -24.69
C ALA A 65 -2.48 -37.04 -23.20
N ASN A 66 -1.65 -37.97 -22.72
CA ASN A 66 -1.65 -38.38 -21.31
C ASN A 66 -0.85 -37.46 -20.39
N THR A 67 -0.13 -36.44 -20.92
CA THR A 67 0.60 -35.47 -20.09
C THR A 67 -0.30 -34.36 -19.53
N VAL A 68 -1.47 -34.18 -20.13
CA VAL A 68 -2.49 -33.20 -19.73
C VAL A 68 -3.74 -33.96 -19.28
N ASP A 69 -4.38 -33.49 -18.21
CA ASP A 69 -5.63 -34.07 -17.76
C ASP A 69 -6.87 -33.36 -18.36
N SER A 70 -8.05 -33.87 -18.02
CA SER A 70 -9.32 -33.37 -18.56
C SER A 70 -9.68 -31.93 -18.15
N PHE A 71 -8.96 -31.36 -17.19
CA PHE A 71 -9.11 -29.97 -16.75
C PHE A 71 -7.99 -29.06 -17.32
N GLY A 72 -7.17 -29.56 -18.25
CA GLY A 72 -6.13 -28.78 -18.92
C GLY A 72 -4.85 -28.58 -18.09
N PHE A 73 -4.65 -29.34 -17.01
CA PHE A 73 -3.40 -29.29 -16.25
C PHE A 73 -2.39 -30.27 -16.82
N PHE A 74 -1.19 -29.78 -17.07
CA PHE A 74 -0.02 -30.61 -17.32
C PHE A 74 0.55 -31.09 -15.99
N HIS A 75 0.80 -32.38 -15.88
CA HIS A 75 1.33 -32.96 -14.64
C HIS A 75 2.86 -32.97 -14.63
N GLY A 76 3.45 -33.01 -13.43
CA GLY A 76 4.88 -33.19 -13.25
C GLY A 76 5.35 -34.53 -13.82
N ALA A 77 6.59 -34.58 -14.31
CA ALA A 77 7.20 -35.79 -14.86
C ALA A 77 7.30 -36.94 -13.83
N THR A 78 7.37 -36.60 -12.53
CA THR A 78 7.52 -37.57 -11.43
C THR A 78 6.34 -37.58 -10.45
N SER A 79 5.50 -36.53 -10.42
CA SER A 79 4.29 -36.47 -9.62
C SER A 79 3.09 -35.94 -10.39
N ALA A 80 1.96 -36.63 -10.27
CA ALA A 80 0.67 -36.17 -10.79
C ALA A 80 0.03 -35.05 -9.94
N SER A 81 0.51 -34.86 -8.70
CA SER A 81 0.07 -33.75 -7.83
C SER A 81 0.74 -32.43 -8.20
N ALA A 82 1.94 -32.46 -8.78
CA ALA A 82 2.60 -31.29 -9.33
C ALA A 82 1.92 -30.92 -10.65
N GLN A 83 1.38 -29.70 -10.75
CA GLN A 83 0.52 -29.30 -11.85
C GLN A 83 0.87 -27.90 -12.37
N VAL A 84 0.74 -27.70 -13.68
CA VAL A 84 0.92 -26.41 -14.34
C VAL A 84 -0.10 -26.26 -15.47
N LYS A 85 -0.65 -25.06 -15.64
CA LYS A 85 -1.43 -24.70 -16.83
C LYS A 85 -0.55 -23.90 -17.78
N ILE A 86 -0.67 -24.24 -19.06
CA ILE A 86 -0.12 -23.44 -20.16
C ILE A 86 -1.31 -22.84 -20.89
N LEU A 87 -1.36 -21.52 -20.96
CA LEU A 87 -2.44 -20.77 -21.58
C LEU A 87 -1.92 -19.93 -22.75
N ALA A 88 -2.82 -19.60 -23.68
CA ALA A 88 -2.58 -18.64 -24.73
C ALA A 88 -3.60 -17.50 -24.65
N TYR A 89 -3.13 -16.27 -24.84
CA TYR A 89 -3.98 -15.10 -25.01
C TYR A 89 -4.21 -14.85 -26.49
N THR A 90 -5.47 -14.73 -26.90
CA THR A 90 -5.85 -14.39 -28.29
C THR A 90 -6.45 -13.00 -28.34
N GLY A 91 -5.77 -12.09 -29.04
CA GLY A 91 -6.26 -10.74 -29.24
C GLY A 91 -7.40 -10.67 -30.26
N ALA A 92 -7.95 -9.46 -30.47
CA ALA A 92 -9.10 -9.24 -31.34
C ALA A 92 -8.88 -9.68 -32.80
N GLY A 93 -7.62 -9.76 -33.25
CA GLY A 93 -7.23 -10.23 -34.58
C GLY A 93 -7.22 -11.75 -34.74
N GLY A 94 -7.48 -12.52 -33.68
CA GLY A 94 -7.47 -13.98 -33.70
C GLY A 94 -6.08 -14.63 -33.69
N ALA A 95 -5.01 -13.84 -33.58
CA ALA A 95 -3.65 -14.32 -33.41
C ALA A 95 -3.34 -14.53 -31.91
N ILE A 96 -2.43 -15.47 -31.63
CA ILE A 96 -1.89 -15.66 -30.29
C ILE A 96 -0.86 -14.55 -30.05
N GLU A 97 -1.06 -13.79 -28.98
CA GLU A 97 -0.23 -12.62 -28.66
C GLU A 97 0.62 -12.84 -27.40
N ARG A 98 0.19 -13.71 -26.47
CA ARG A 98 0.91 -13.96 -25.21
C ARG A 98 0.74 -15.41 -24.75
N ILE A 99 1.69 -15.88 -23.93
CA ILE A 99 1.66 -17.19 -23.29
C ILE A 99 1.62 -17.03 -21.78
N GLY A 100 0.80 -17.84 -21.11
CA GLY A 100 0.65 -17.87 -19.67
C GLY A 100 1.17 -19.18 -19.12
N VAL A 101 2.07 -19.12 -18.14
CA VAL A 101 2.54 -20.29 -17.37
C VAL A 101 2.06 -20.11 -15.94
N SER A 102 1.02 -20.84 -15.56
CA SER A 102 0.44 -20.77 -14.22
C SER A 102 0.70 -22.06 -13.46
N PHE A 103 1.65 -22.03 -12.52
CA PHE A 103 1.91 -23.16 -11.64
C PHE A 103 0.80 -23.29 -10.58
N ALA A 104 0.34 -24.53 -10.36
CA ALA A 104 -0.64 -24.83 -9.32
C ALA A 104 0.03 -24.90 -7.94
N GLY A 105 -0.76 -24.59 -6.92
CA GLY A 105 -0.41 -24.75 -5.51
C GLY A 105 -0.63 -26.18 -5.03
N THR A 106 -0.57 -26.39 -3.73
CA THR A 106 -0.87 -27.69 -3.13
C THR A 106 -2.37 -27.99 -3.19
N SER A 107 -2.72 -29.23 -3.51
CA SER A 107 -4.11 -29.72 -3.50
C SER A 107 -4.34 -30.81 -2.48
N ASP A 108 -3.28 -31.25 -1.78
CA ASP A 108 -3.32 -32.31 -0.78
C ASP A 108 -2.32 -32.04 0.37
N ILE A 109 -2.66 -32.45 1.58
CA ILE A 109 -1.73 -32.48 2.73
C ILE A 109 -0.52 -33.39 2.47
N GLY A 110 -0.63 -34.31 1.49
CA GLY A 110 0.47 -35.11 0.95
C GLY A 110 1.56 -34.33 0.21
N ASP A 111 1.36 -33.03 -0.07
CA ASP A 111 2.36 -32.17 -0.73
C ASP A 111 3.41 -31.57 0.24
N LEU A 112 3.41 -31.95 1.52
CA LEU A 112 4.47 -31.60 2.48
C LEU A 112 5.91 -31.88 1.98
N PRO A 113 6.21 -33.01 1.29
CA PRO A 113 7.51 -33.24 0.66
C PRO A 113 7.83 -32.24 -0.47
N ALA A 114 6.80 -31.64 -1.11
CA ALA A 114 6.99 -30.67 -2.17
C ALA A 114 7.59 -29.36 -1.65
N TYR A 115 7.30 -28.94 -0.41
CA TYR A 115 7.98 -27.80 0.23
C TYR A 115 9.50 -28.05 0.40
N PHE A 116 9.91 -29.28 0.70
CA PHE A 116 11.33 -29.64 0.75
C PHE A 116 11.98 -29.72 -0.64
N ALA A 117 11.23 -30.15 -1.66
CA ALA A 117 11.70 -30.13 -3.05
C ALA A 117 11.79 -28.70 -3.60
N LEU A 118 10.86 -27.83 -3.19
CA LEU A 118 10.84 -26.41 -3.51
C LEU A 118 12.05 -25.69 -2.91
N ALA A 119 12.34 -25.93 -1.63
CA ALA A 119 13.54 -25.42 -0.96
C ALA A 119 14.86 -25.86 -1.63
N LYS A 120 14.83 -26.92 -2.45
CA LYS A 120 16.00 -27.40 -3.21
C LYS A 120 15.98 -27.00 -4.68
N GLY A 121 14.95 -26.29 -5.15
CA GLY A 121 14.77 -25.95 -6.56
C GLY A 121 14.39 -27.14 -7.47
N GLU A 122 14.22 -28.34 -6.91
CA GLU A 122 13.96 -29.60 -7.63
C GLU A 122 12.49 -29.71 -8.12
N TYR A 123 11.60 -28.89 -7.56
CA TYR A 123 10.18 -28.90 -7.94
C TYR A 123 9.97 -28.52 -9.42
N LEU A 124 10.74 -27.56 -9.93
CA LEU A 124 10.66 -27.08 -11.32
C LEU A 124 11.07 -28.16 -12.33
N ASP A 125 11.97 -29.07 -11.96
CA ASP A 125 12.50 -30.10 -12.88
C ASP A 125 11.40 -31.00 -13.45
N GLN A 126 10.29 -31.14 -12.72
CA GLN A 126 9.13 -31.91 -13.15
C GLN A 126 8.40 -31.27 -14.35
N PHE A 127 8.59 -29.98 -14.59
CA PHE A 127 7.89 -29.22 -15.63
C PHE A 127 8.77 -28.82 -16.81
N VAL A 128 10.08 -29.09 -16.78
CA VAL A 128 11.00 -28.71 -17.87
C VAL A 128 10.51 -29.19 -19.23
N TYR A 129 9.98 -30.41 -19.32
CA TYR A 129 9.47 -30.96 -20.58
C TYR A 129 8.32 -30.15 -21.19
N VAL A 130 7.41 -29.62 -20.36
CA VAL A 130 6.27 -28.80 -20.81
C VAL A 130 6.69 -27.35 -21.04
N LEU A 131 7.62 -26.81 -20.25
CA LEU A 131 8.19 -25.48 -20.46
C LEU A 131 8.95 -25.42 -21.79
N GLU A 132 9.72 -26.44 -22.15
CA GLU A 132 10.36 -26.52 -23.46
C GLU A 132 9.34 -26.60 -24.61
N ALA A 133 8.24 -27.33 -24.40
CA ALA A 133 7.17 -27.46 -25.38
C ALA A 133 6.43 -26.13 -25.60
N ALA A 134 6.09 -25.44 -24.51
CA ALA A 134 5.47 -24.12 -24.55
C ALA A 134 6.39 -23.08 -25.22
N ALA A 135 7.70 -23.10 -24.93
CA ALA A 135 8.66 -22.21 -25.59
C ALA A 135 8.76 -22.46 -27.10
N ARG A 136 8.71 -23.72 -27.55
CA ARG A 136 8.65 -24.05 -28.99
C ARG A 136 7.36 -23.56 -29.63
N PHE A 137 6.22 -23.72 -28.96
CA PHE A 137 4.93 -23.23 -29.42
C PHE A 137 4.91 -21.71 -29.54
N ALA A 138 5.41 -21.00 -28.54
CA ALA A 138 5.53 -19.54 -28.53
C ALA A 138 6.38 -19.06 -29.73
N LYS A 139 7.58 -19.62 -29.90
CA LYS A 139 8.49 -19.31 -31.03
C LYS A 139 7.82 -19.57 -32.39
N ALA A 140 7.04 -20.65 -32.51
CA ALA A 140 6.31 -20.96 -33.73
C ALA A 140 5.20 -19.95 -34.06
N ASN A 141 4.69 -19.22 -33.06
CA ASN A 141 3.74 -18.13 -33.20
C ASN A 141 4.41 -16.74 -33.25
N GLY A 142 5.74 -16.68 -33.35
CA GLY A 142 6.49 -15.42 -33.45
C GLY A 142 6.69 -14.68 -32.13
N LEU A 143 6.42 -15.34 -30.99
CA LEU A 143 6.55 -14.77 -29.66
C LEU A 143 7.96 -14.99 -29.08
N THR A 144 8.34 -14.08 -28.18
CA THR A 144 9.58 -14.08 -27.40
C THR A 144 9.29 -14.30 -25.92
N GLY A 145 10.32 -14.30 -25.07
CA GLY A 145 10.14 -14.38 -23.63
C GLY A 145 9.34 -13.20 -23.05
N GLU A 146 9.48 -12.00 -23.63
CA GLU A 146 8.75 -10.80 -23.20
C GLU A 146 7.23 -10.94 -23.30
N ASP A 147 6.75 -11.83 -24.19
CA ASP A 147 5.33 -12.14 -24.40
C ASP A 147 4.80 -13.23 -23.44
N VAL A 148 5.61 -13.63 -22.46
CA VAL A 148 5.27 -14.67 -21.48
C VAL A 148 4.98 -14.04 -20.12
N VAL A 149 3.86 -14.44 -19.52
CA VAL A 149 3.52 -14.20 -18.12
C VAL A 149 3.68 -15.51 -17.35
N VAL A 150 4.57 -15.52 -16.37
CA VAL A 150 4.79 -16.64 -15.44
C VAL A 150 4.21 -16.26 -14.09
N THR A 151 3.35 -17.10 -13.54
CA THR A 151 2.65 -16.81 -12.30
C THR A 151 2.34 -18.08 -11.50
N GLY A 152 1.96 -17.89 -10.24
CA GLY A 152 1.41 -18.93 -9.39
C GLY A 152 1.09 -18.41 -8.00
N TYR A 153 0.30 -19.20 -7.27
CA TYR A 153 -0.08 -18.90 -5.88
C TYR A 153 0.45 -20.01 -4.97
N SER A 154 0.91 -19.67 -3.76
CA SER A 154 1.45 -20.63 -2.79
C SER A 154 2.65 -21.39 -3.37
N LEU A 155 2.67 -22.73 -3.31
CA LEU A 155 3.68 -23.58 -3.96
C LEU A 155 3.90 -23.22 -5.45
N GLY A 156 2.84 -22.79 -6.15
CA GLY A 156 2.94 -22.32 -7.53
C GLY A 156 3.71 -21.01 -7.65
N GLY A 157 3.52 -20.08 -6.72
CA GLY A 157 4.31 -18.85 -6.62
C GLY A 157 5.79 -19.17 -6.36
N GLY A 158 6.04 -20.21 -5.57
CA GLY A 158 7.40 -20.72 -5.34
C GLY A 158 8.04 -21.30 -6.61
N ALA A 159 7.27 -22.04 -7.41
CA ALA A 159 7.72 -22.56 -8.70
C ALA A 159 8.03 -21.44 -9.71
N ALA A 160 7.24 -20.36 -9.70
CA ALA A 160 7.52 -19.16 -10.48
C ALA A 160 8.84 -18.49 -10.06
N ASN A 161 9.12 -18.40 -8.74
CA ASN A 161 10.40 -17.91 -8.22
C ASN A 161 11.59 -18.78 -8.69
N ILE A 162 11.47 -20.11 -8.64
CA ILE A 162 12.53 -21.02 -9.11
C ILE A 162 12.74 -20.90 -10.63
N LEU A 163 11.66 -20.71 -11.41
CA LEU A 163 11.79 -20.48 -12.85
C LEU A 163 12.43 -19.13 -13.15
N ALA A 164 12.14 -18.08 -12.39
CA ALA A 164 12.81 -16.79 -12.53
C ALA A 164 14.32 -16.92 -12.26
N GLU A 165 14.70 -17.61 -11.19
CA GLU A 165 16.10 -17.88 -10.81
C GLU A 165 16.86 -18.69 -11.87
N ARG A 166 16.19 -19.63 -12.55
CA ARG A 166 16.78 -20.55 -13.55
C ARG A 166 16.40 -20.19 -15.00
N SER A 167 15.91 -18.97 -15.21
CA SER A 167 15.29 -18.55 -16.47
C SER A 167 16.27 -18.51 -17.66
N ASP A 168 17.56 -18.36 -17.37
CA ASP A 168 18.67 -18.33 -18.33
C ASP A 168 19.03 -19.70 -18.91
N VAL A 169 18.75 -20.79 -18.17
CA VAL A 169 19.07 -22.16 -18.58
C VAL A 169 17.86 -22.96 -19.05
N VAL A 170 16.65 -22.68 -18.54
CA VAL A 170 15.44 -23.41 -18.94
C VAL A 170 15.03 -23.02 -20.36
N ALA A 171 14.78 -24.03 -21.20
CA ALA A 171 14.39 -23.86 -22.60
C ALA A 171 15.32 -22.94 -23.41
N ASP A 172 16.64 -23.11 -23.21
CA ASP A 172 17.70 -22.33 -23.84
C ASP A 172 17.58 -20.81 -23.58
N GLY A 173 17.21 -20.42 -22.36
CA GLY A 173 17.10 -19.02 -21.95
C GLY A 173 15.86 -18.30 -22.46
N PHE A 174 14.88 -19.02 -23.03
CA PHE A 174 13.67 -18.41 -23.59
C PHE A 174 12.89 -17.58 -22.55
N TYR A 175 12.89 -18.02 -21.29
CA TYR A 175 12.12 -17.39 -20.22
C TYR A 175 12.86 -16.24 -19.53
N ASP A 176 14.13 -15.97 -19.87
CA ASP A 176 14.95 -14.95 -19.17
C ASP A 176 14.35 -13.53 -19.20
N THR A 177 13.57 -13.23 -20.24
CA THR A 177 12.89 -11.94 -20.43
C THR A 177 11.41 -11.95 -20.01
N ALA A 178 10.89 -13.10 -19.56
CA ALA A 178 9.50 -13.25 -19.16
C ALA A 178 9.11 -12.38 -17.97
N ASN A 179 7.81 -12.12 -17.83
CA ASN A 179 7.25 -11.33 -16.73
C ASN A 179 6.81 -12.28 -15.63
N TYR A 180 7.39 -12.14 -14.44
CA TYR A 180 7.19 -13.03 -13.31
C TYR A 180 6.46 -12.34 -12.17
N PHE A 181 5.38 -12.97 -11.72
CA PHE A 181 4.60 -12.54 -10.56
C PHE A 181 4.40 -13.73 -9.61
N GLY A 182 4.90 -13.61 -8.38
CA GLY A 182 4.74 -14.63 -7.35
C GLY A 182 3.71 -14.20 -6.31
N PHE A 183 2.70 -15.03 -6.04
CA PHE A 183 1.66 -14.71 -5.06
C PHE A 183 1.72 -15.65 -3.86
N ASP A 184 1.75 -15.08 -2.65
CA ASP A 184 1.83 -15.80 -1.37
C ASP A 184 2.89 -16.92 -1.42
N SER A 185 4.02 -16.63 -2.06
CA SER A 185 5.10 -17.57 -2.33
C SER A 185 5.87 -17.89 -1.05
N PRO A 186 6.12 -19.18 -0.74
CA PRO A 186 6.90 -19.54 0.44
C PRO A 186 8.40 -19.26 0.27
N ASN A 187 8.97 -19.44 -0.92
CA ASN A 187 10.36 -19.09 -1.22
C ASN A 187 10.45 -17.84 -2.09
N ILE A 188 11.48 -17.05 -1.88
CA ILE A 188 11.72 -15.78 -2.57
C ILE A 188 13.03 -15.85 -3.35
N TYR A 189 12.96 -15.62 -4.66
CA TYR A 189 14.11 -15.24 -5.47
C TYR A 189 14.24 -13.72 -5.39
N ASP A 190 15.14 -13.23 -4.55
CA ASP A 190 15.22 -11.82 -4.22
C ASP A 190 15.92 -10.98 -5.31
N ASN A 191 15.23 -10.80 -6.43
CA ASN A 191 15.66 -9.99 -7.55
C ASN A 191 14.46 -9.24 -8.16
N SER A 192 14.32 -7.97 -7.77
CA SER A 192 13.23 -7.08 -8.20
C SER A 192 13.22 -6.77 -9.69
N GLU A 193 14.32 -6.99 -10.42
CA GLU A 193 14.36 -6.86 -11.88
C GLU A 193 13.74 -8.07 -12.60
N LYS A 194 13.67 -9.22 -11.91
CA LYS A 194 13.22 -10.49 -12.50
C LYS A 194 11.82 -10.87 -12.05
N ILE A 195 11.45 -10.66 -10.78
CA ILE A 195 10.15 -11.09 -10.23
C ILE A 195 9.60 -10.07 -9.23
N LEU A 196 8.27 -9.88 -9.26
CA LEU A 196 7.52 -9.17 -8.24
C LEU A 196 6.76 -10.18 -7.38
N ASN A 197 7.05 -10.22 -6.08
CA ASN A 197 6.39 -11.08 -5.12
C ASN A 197 5.37 -10.28 -4.29
N LEU A 198 4.14 -10.78 -4.18
CA LEU A 198 3.06 -10.12 -3.46
C LEU A 198 2.38 -11.11 -2.54
N GLY A 199 2.09 -10.70 -1.31
CA GLY A 199 1.44 -11.57 -0.33
C GLY A 199 1.09 -10.82 0.95
N GLY A 200 0.27 -11.46 1.78
CA GLY A 200 -0.09 -10.89 3.08
C GLY A 200 1.00 -11.11 4.13
N GLU A 201 1.36 -10.09 4.92
CA GLU A 201 2.30 -10.28 6.06
C GLU A 201 1.78 -11.25 7.12
N ASN A 202 0.45 -11.36 7.21
CA ASN A 202 -0.26 -12.27 8.10
C ASN A 202 -0.60 -13.61 7.42
N ASP A 203 -0.13 -13.85 6.20
CA ASP A 203 -0.15 -15.15 5.54
C ASP A 203 1.06 -15.99 5.99
N LEU A 204 0.80 -17.11 6.66
CA LEU A 204 1.86 -17.99 7.20
C LEU A 204 2.65 -18.76 6.15
N VAL A 205 2.16 -18.82 4.90
CA VAL A 205 2.88 -19.44 3.78
C VAL A 205 3.84 -18.44 3.18
N TYR A 206 3.42 -17.18 3.04
CA TYR A 206 4.22 -16.15 2.39
C TYR A 206 5.57 -15.97 3.08
N ARG A 207 6.66 -15.98 2.29
CA ARG A 207 8.06 -15.81 2.73
C ARG A 207 8.59 -16.87 3.73
N SER A 208 7.81 -17.90 4.04
CA SER A 208 8.10 -18.88 5.10
C SER A 208 9.36 -19.74 4.92
N LEU A 209 9.86 -19.90 3.70
CA LEU A 209 11.07 -20.66 3.38
C LEU A 209 12.30 -19.79 3.08
N GLY A 210 12.13 -18.47 2.96
CA GLY A 210 13.21 -17.55 2.63
C GLY A 210 13.78 -17.77 1.22
N THR A 211 15.09 -17.65 1.07
CA THR A 211 15.77 -17.75 -0.25
C THR A 211 16.34 -19.15 -0.53
N SER A 212 16.69 -19.43 -1.80
CA SER A 212 17.39 -20.66 -2.20
C SER A 212 18.76 -20.84 -1.52
N THR A 213 19.32 -19.77 -0.93
CA THR A 213 20.60 -19.78 -0.20
C THR A 213 20.46 -20.02 1.30
N ASP A 214 19.23 -19.95 1.83
CA ASP A 214 18.98 -20.14 3.26
C ASP A 214 19.15 -21.62 3.63
N SER A 215 19.67 -21.89 4.84
CA SER A 215 19.80 -23.27 5.29
C SER A 215 18.44 -23.87 5.64
N ILE A 216 18.27 -25.19 5.43
CA ILE A 216 17.04 -25.90 5.81
C ILE A 216 16.62 -25.63 7.28
N PRO A 217 17.52 -25.62 8.28
CA PRO A 217 17.16 -25.25 9.65
C PRO A 217 16.68 -23.81 9.82
N GLU A 218 17.25 -22.86 9.08
CA GLU A 218 16.80 -21.46 9.08
C GLU A 218 15.39 -21.37 8.49
N GLY A 219 15.17 -21.88 7.28
CA GLY A 219 13.83 -21.91 6.67
C GLY A 219 12.78 -22.63 7.53
N LEU A 220 13.16 -23.71 8.22
CA LEU A 220 12.26 -24.38 9.16
C LEU A 220 11.95 -23.52 10.38
N THR A 221 12.94 -22.79 10.89
CA THR A 221 12.76 -21.85 12.01
C THR A 221 11.85 -20.69 11.60
N GLU A 222 12.00 -20.16 10.39
CA GLU A 222 11.14 -19.13 9.82
C GLU A 222 9.69 -19.63 9.70
N ALA A 223 9.47 -20.82 9.12
CA ALA A 223 8.15 -21.45 9.02
C ALA A 223 7.49 -21.75 10.39
N PHE A 224 8.30 -21.93 11.45
CA PHE A 224 7.80 -22.15 12.82
C PHE A 224 7.51 -20.86 13.58
N LEU A 225 8.30 -19.81 13.37
CA LEU A 225 8.25 -18.57 14.16
C LEU A 225 7.46 -17.46 13.48
N HIS A 226 7.11 -17.61 12.20
CA HIS A 226 6.43 -16.59 11.39
C HIS A 226 7.11 -15.23 11.52
N LYS A 227 8.38 -15.15 11.12
CA LYS A 227 9.06 -13.85 11.09
C LYS A 227 8.76 -13.16 9.78
N ASP A 228 8.38 -11.91 9.92
CA ASP A 228 8.15 -10.98 8.83
C ASP A 228 9.51 -10.46 8.32
N ARG A 229 10.11 -11.19 7.37
CA ARG A 229 11.41 -10.83 6.76
C ARG A 229 11.17 -10.02 5.48
N ASN A 230 11.90 -8.91 5.32
CA ASN A 230 11.78 -8.09 4.13
C ASN A 230 12.69 -8.57 2.99
N PHE A 231 12.21 -8.43 1.75
CA PHE A 231 12.96 -8.74 0.54
C PHE A 231 12.77 -7.64 -0.51
N GLY A 232 13.80 -7.30 -1.28
CA GLY A 232 13.70 -6.23 -2.28
C GLY A 232 12.72 -6.54 -3.42
N SER A 233 12.44 -7.83 -3.65
CA SER A 233 11.45 -8.30 -4.63
C SER A 233 10.01 -8.40 -4.11
N SER A 234 9.75 -8.19 -2.81
CA SER A 234 8.41 -8.29 -2.23
C SER A 234 7.77 -6.93 -1.92
N ALA A 235 6.44 -6.95 -1.74
CA ALA A 235 5.73 -5.96 -0.95
C ALA A 235 5.45 -6.57 0.42
N ASP A 236 6.07 -6.02 1.46
CA ASP A 236 6.24 -6.74 2.72
C ASP A 236 5.13 -6.45 3.74
N ASN A 237 4.49 -5.28 3.67
CA ASN A 237 3.60 -4.73 4.70
C ASN A 237 2.11 -4.68 4.28
N ILE A 238 1.67 -5.66 3.48
CA ILE A 238 0.26 -5.81 3.11
C ILE A 238 -0.46 -6.67 4.16
N VAL A 239 -1.44 -6.11 4.86
CA VAL A 239 -2.25 -6.81 5.87
C VAL A 239 -3.57 -7.27 5.26
N LEU A 240 -3.84 -8.57 5.32
CA LEU A 240 -5.13 -9.16 4.95
C LEU A 240 -6.07 -9.14 6.16
N PHE A 241 -6.83 -8.06 6.33
CA PHE A 241 -7.62 -7.81 7.55
C PHE A 241 -8.93 -8.61 7.55
N ASN A 242 -8.85 -9.87 7.97
CA ASN A 242 -10.00 -10.77 8.11
C ASN A 242 -10.46 -10.93 9.57
N ASP A 243 -11.58 -11.64 9.76
CA ASP A 243 -12.19 -11.93 11.06
C ASP A 243 -11.21 -12.49 12.10
N LEU A 244 -10.22 -13.28 11.66
CA LEU A 244 -9.24 -13.87 12.56
C LEU A 244 -8.17 -12.87 12.96
N TYR A 245 -7.66 -12.10 12.00
CA TYR A 245 -6.68 -11.04 12.27
C TYR A 245 -7.25 -9.98 13.22
N ALA A 246 -8.53 -9.65 13.04
CA ALA A 246 -9.28 -8.75 13.92
C ALA A 246 -9.43 -9.28 15.36
N ASN A 247 -9.32 -10.59 15.58
CA ASN A 247 -9.55 -11.20 16.89
C ASN A 247 -8.22 -11.39 17.69
N PRO A 248 -7.97 -10.58 18.74
CA PRO A 248 -6.76 -10.69 19.54
C PRO A 248 -6.69 -11.98 20.39
N LEU A 249 -7.78 -12.75 20.48
CA LEU A 249 -7.91 -13.97 21.27
C LEU A 249 -8.13 -15.21 20.39
N SER A 250 -7.57 -15.22 19.17
CA SER A 250 -7.69 -16.32 18.21
C SER A 250 -7.77 -17.70 18.92
N PRO A 251 -8.91 -18.40 18.82
CA PRO A 251 -9.15 -19.62 19.59
C PRO A 251 -8.32 -20.82 19.11
N PHE A 252 -7.51 -20.64 18.06
CA PHE A 252 -6.86 -21.71 17.33
C PHE A 252 -5.43 -22.03 17.81
N GLY A 253 -4.91 -21.37 18.85
CA GLY A 253 -3.55 -21.62 19.35
C GLY A 253 -2.48 -20.84 18.57
N PRO A 254 -1.19 -21.23 18.63
CA PRO A 254 -0.10 -20.46 18.03
C PRO A 254 -0.23 -20.38 16.50
N THR A 255 0.11 -19.22 15.94
CA THR A 255 0.18 -18.95 14.50
C THR A 255 1.39 -19.66 13.90
N THR A 256 1.15 -20.81 13.25
CA THR A 256 2.18 -21.58 12.53
C THR A 256 1.57 -22.18 11.27
N VAL A 257 2.37 -22.42 10.23
CA VAL A 257 1.91 -23.06 8.98
C VAL A 257 1.29 -24.45 9.21
N PHE A 258 1.51 -25.07 10.37
CA PHE A 258 0.93 -26.37 10.73
C PHE A 258 -0.46 -26.26 11.39
N ASN A 259 -0.92 -25.04 11.72
CA ASN A 259 -2.22 -24.78 12.33
C ASN A 259 -3.26 -24.39 11.26
N ILE A 260 -3.84 -25.38 10.59
CA ILE A 260 -4.74 -25.17 9.43
C ILE A 260 -5.99 -24.33 9.77
N PRO A 261 -6.75 -24.58 10.86
CA PRO A 261 -8.00 -23.85 11.11
C PRO A 261 -7.85 -22.36 11.38
N GLY A 262 -6.69 -21.91 11.87
CA GLY A 262 -6.40 -20.49 12.12
C GLY A 262 -5.40 -19.90 11.13
N GLY A 263 -4.26 -20.57 10.95
CA GLY A 263 -3.09 -20.03 10.25
C GLY A 263 -3.20 -19.92 8.73
N TRP A 264 -4.17 -20.59 8.12
CA TRP A 264 -4.37 -20.57 6.66
C TRP A 264 -5.53 -19.67 6.24
N SER A 265 -6.20 -18.99 7.18
CA SER A 265 -7.37 -18.16 6.88
C SER A 265 -7.04 -17.04 5.89
N SER A 266 -5.94 -16.30 6.11
CA SER A 266 -5.46 -15.27 5.18
C SER A 266 -5.02 -15.88 3.84
N HIS A 267 -4.28 -17.00 3.88
CA HIS A 267 -3.83 -17.73 2.69
C HIS A 267 -4.96 -18.28 1.81
N ILE A 268 -6.09 -18.64 2.39
CA ILE A 268 -7.23 -19.12 1.60
C ILE A 268 -8.13 -17.95 1.23
N GLY A 269 -8.36 -17.02 2.15
CA GLY A 269 -9.25 -15.87 1.96
C GLY A 269 -8.80 -14.95 0.83
N ASN A 270 -7.51 -14.66 0.73
CA ASN A 270 -6.98 -13.75 -0.29
C ASN A 270 -7.26 -14.23 -1.72
N LEU A 271 -7.26 -15.55 -1.93
CA LEU A 271 -7.57 -16.16 -3.21
C LEU A 271 -8.98 -15.82 -3.73
N PHE A 272 -9.92 -15.48 -2.84
CA PHE A 272 -11.28 -15.10 -3.19
C PHE A 272 -11.54 -13.61 -3.13
N ASN A 273 -10.91 -12.92 -2.18
CA ASN A 273 -11.11 -11.49 -1.94
C ASN A 273 -10.24 -10.62 -2.85
N ASP A 274 -9.13 -11.14 -3.37
CA ASP A 274 -8.19 -10.45 -4.28
C ASP A 274 -7.77 -9.07 -3.75
N ALA A 275 -6.97 -9.06 -2.67
CA ALA A 275 -6.48 -7.81 -2.10
C ALA A 275 -5.69 -6.98 -3.13
N PHE A 276 -5.00 -7.62 -4.06
CA PHE A 276 -4.18 -6.93 -5.06
C PHE A 276 -5.04 -6.14 -6.04
N ALA A 277 -6.18 -6.69 -6.48
CA ALA A 277 -7.13 -5.92 -7.28
C ALA A 277 -7.70 -4.71 -6.53
N THR A 278 -7.97 -4.85 -5.22
CA THR A 278 -8.41 -3.74 -4.36
C THR A 278 -7.35 -2.65 -4.28
N ILE A 279 -6.08 -3.01 -4.11
CA ILE A 279 -4.97 -2.06 -4.07
C ILE A 279 -4.80 -1.36 -5.42
N VAL A 280 -4.80 -2.11 -6.53
CA VAL A 280 -4.63 -1.56 -7.90
C VAL A 280 -5.72 -0.55 -8.25
N ARG A 281 -6.96 -0.75 -7.78
CA ARG A 281 -8.07 0.17 -8.07
C ARG A 281 -8.18 1.35 -7.10
N SER A 282 -7.38 1.39 -6.05
CA SER A 282 -7.38 2.46 -5.05
C SER A 282 -7.06 3.80 -5.69
N SER A 283 -7.74 4.87 -5.26
CA SER A 283 -7.38 6.24 -5.63
C SER A 283 -6.00 6.65 -5.11
N PHE A 284 -5.48 5.93 -4.10
CA PHE A 284 -4.16 6.13 -3.52
C PHE A 284 -3.06 5.22 -4.13
N ALA A 285 -3.39 4.36 -5.09
CA ALA A 285 -2.45 3.36 -5.61
C ALA A 285 -1.12 3.95 -6.13
N SER A 286 -1.16 5.16 -6.70
CA SER A 286 0.03 5.82 -7.27
C SER A 286 1.03 6.34 -6.24
N ILE A 287 0.62 6.47 -4.98
CA ILE A 287 1.47 6.96 -3.88
C ILE A 287 1.88 5.85 -2.92
N MET A 288 1.41 4.61 -3.13
CA MET A 288 1.88 3.45 -2.39
C MET A 288 3.23 2.99 -2.92
N GLU A 289 4.15 2.68 -2.04
CA GLU A 289 5.41 2.01 -2.35
C GLU A 289 5.47 0.59 -1.74
N LYS A 290 6.59 -0.09 -1.93
CA LYS A 290 6.76 -1.49 -1.50
C LYS A 290 6.73 -1.69 0.02
N ASP A 291 7.17 -0.70 0.80
CA ASP A 291 7.22 -0.78 2.26
C ASP A 291 6.04 -0.03 2.92
N SER A 292 5.13 0.53 2.13
CA SER A 292 3.87 1.13 2.61
C SER A 292 3.07 0.12 3.45
N ALA A 293 2.55 0.56 4.60
CA ALA A 293 1.58 -0.21 5.37
C ALA A 293 0.22 -0.18 4.66
N ILE A 294 -0.25 -1.32 4.16
CA ILE A 294 -1.48 -1.41 3.37
C ILE A 294 -2.43 -2.43 4.00
N ILE A 295 -3.48 -1.95 4.65
CA ILE A 295 -4.47 -2.76 5.36
C ILE A 295 -5.69 -2.92 4.46
N VAL A 296 -5.96 -4.14 4.00
CA VAL A 296 -7.08 -4.43 3.09
C VAL A 296 -8.18 -5.19 3.82
N SER A 297 -9.39 -4.63 3.85
CA SER A 297 -10.57 -5.27 4.43
C SER A 297 -10.88 -6.60 3.73
N GLN A 298 -10.86 -7.68 4.50
CA GLN A 298 -11.31 -9.02 4.10
C GLN A 298 -12.33 -9.57 5.12
N MET A 299 -13.03 -8.66 5.78
CA MET A 299 -14.01 -8.98 6.82
C MET A 299 -15.17 -9.76 6.25
N SER A 300 -15.75 -10.66 7.05
CA SER A 300 -17.00 -11.33 6.69
C SER A 300 -18.21 -10.40 6.90
N ASP A 301 -19.32 -10.69 6.21
CA ASP A 301 -20.58 -9.96 6.37
C ASP A 301 -21.09 -9.94 7.83
N LEU A 302 -20.71 -10.93 8.63
CA LEU A 302 -21.10 -11.03 10.02
C LEU A 302 -20.40 -9.99 10.91
N LEU A 303 -19.10 -9.77 10.70
CA LEU A 303 -18.28 -8.93 11.56
C LEU A 303 -18.02 -7.53 11.00
N ARG A 304 -18.09 -7.33 9.67
CA ARG A 304 -17.90 -6.03 9.02
C ARG A 304 -18.73 -4.89 9.63
N PRO A 305 -20.00 -5.07 10.05
CA PRO A 305 -20.80 -3.98 10.62
C PRO A 305 -20.37 -3.53 12.04
N VAL A 306 -19.51 -4.29 12.73
CA VAL A 306 -19.20 -4.07 14.16
C VAL A 306 -17.70 -3.99 14.47
N VAL A 307 -16.84 -4.47 13.58
CA VAL A 307 -15.38 -4.43 13.71
C VAL A 307 -14.83 -3.26 12.91
N TRP A 308 -13.84 -2.56 13.47
CA TRP A 308 -13.09 -1.56 12.74
C TRP A 308 -11.88 -2.21 12.07
N VAL A 309 -11.71 -1.98 10.78
CA VAL A 309 -10.49 -2.25 10.03
C VAL A 309 -9.50 -1.14 10.38
N GLU A 310 -8.38 -1.51 10.96
CA GLU A 310 -7.36 -0.61 11.47
C GLU A 310 -5.99 -1.29 11.43
N ASP A 311 -4.90 -0.52 11.48
CA ASP A 311 -3.60 -1.10 11.77
C ASP A 311 -3.56 -1.54 13.24
N VAL A 312 -3.16 -2.80 13.49
CA VAL A 312 -3.22 -3.42 14.81
C VAL A 312 -1.84 -3.94 15.17
N ALA A 313 -1.38 -3.60 16.39
CA ALA A 313 -0.13 -4.13 16.92
C ALA A 313 -0.13 -5.68 16.95
N ARG A 314 0.66 -6.27 16.06
CA ARG A 314 0.94 -7.70 15.95
C ARG A 314 2.46 -7.94 15.90
N SER A 315 2.86 -9.21 15.93
CA SER A 315 4.27 -9.59 15.79
C SER A 315 4.81 -9.43 14.37
N THR A 316 3.92 -9.34 13.38
CA THR A 316 4.24 -9.11 11.96
C THR A 316 4.26 -7.62 11.63
N SER A 317 3.36 -6.84 12.23
CA SER A 317 3.16 -5.43 11.88
C SER A 317 4.24 -4.52 12.48
N SER A 318 5.42 -4.55 11.88
CA SER A 318 6.55 -3.68 12.21
C SER A 318 6.25 -2.19 11.92
N HIS A 319 5.28 -1.97 11.05
CA HIS A 319 4.74 -0.66 10.66
C HIS A 319 3.73 -0.06 11.66
N PHE A 320 3.37 -0.76 12.75
CA PHE A 320 2.30 -0.31 13.64
C PHE A 320 2.54 1.12 14.17
N GLY A 321 1.58 2.01 13.87
CA GLY A 321 1.60 3.40 14.29
C GLY A 321 2.34 4.35 13.35
N GLN A 322 2.79 3.86 12.21
CA GLN A 322 3.21 4.67 11.06
C GLN A 322 1.99 4.97 10.16
N PRO A 323 2.12 5.90 9.21
CA PRO A 323 1.10 6.12 8.18
C PRO A 323 0.68 4.84 7.47
N ALA A 324 -0.62 4.71 7.25
CA ALA A 324 -1.21 3.52 6.67
C ALA A 324 -2.28 3.83 5.62
N PHE A 325 -2.34 2.97 4.60
CA PHE A 325 -3.45 2.91 3.65
C PHE A 325 -4.45 1.87 4.13
N ILE A 326 -5.65 2.30 4.50
CA ILE A 326 -6.71 1.48 5.06
C ILE A 326 -7.85 1.40 4.04
N LEU A 327 -7.92 0.26 3.35
CA LEU A 327 -8.77 0.04 2.19
C LEU A 327 -9.97 -0.84 2.55
N GLY A 328 -11.16 -0.32 2.29
CA GLY A 328 -12.45 -1.01 2.44
C GLY A 328 -12.76 -1.98 1.31
N SER A 329 -14.05 -2.15 1.04
CA SER A 329 -14.63 -3.05 0.03
C SER A 329 -15.85 -2.40 -0.61
N ASP A 330 -16.52 -3.06 -1.56
CA ASP A 330 -17.78 -2.54 -2.13
C ASP A 330 -19.00 -2.81 -1.20
N GLN A 331 -18.79 -2.90 0.11
CA GLN A 331 -19.79 -3.12 1.15
C GLN A 331 -19.63 -2.06 2.24
N ALA A 332 -20.66 -1.89 3.08
CA ALA A 332 -20.58 -0.98 4.22
C ALA A 332 -19.49 -1.41 5.24
N ASP A 333 -18.37 -0.72 5.20
CA ASP A 333 -17.17 -0.95 6.00
C ASP A 333 -17.07 0.02 7.18
N ARG A 334 -16.18 -0.31 8.12
CA ARG A 334 -15.81 0.55 9.24
C ARG A 334 -14.30 0.66 9.28
N LEU A 335 -13.76 1.82 8.95
CA LEU A 335 -12.32 2.05 8.83
C LEU A 335 -11.86 3.02 9.92
N ARG A 336 -10.74 2.75 10.58
CA ARG A 336 -10.20 3.62 11.62
C ARG A 336 -8.71 3.85 11.43
N ASP A 337 -8.32 5.11 11.56
CA ASP A 337 -6.95 5.58 11.51
C ASP A 337 -6.10 5.14 12.72
N GLY A 338 -4.79 5.31 12.56
CA GLY A 338 -3.80 5.35 13.62
C GLY A 338 -3.68 6.76 14.21
N LYS A 339 -2.47 7.16 14.60
CA LYS A 339 -2.18 8.54 15.05
C LYS A 339 -1.37 9.35 14.05
N ALA A 340 -0.80 8.65 13.06
CA ALA A 340 -0.01 9.23 12.00
C ALA A 340 -0.96 9.78 10.93
N SER A 341 -0.41 10.30 9.84
CA SER A 341 -1.19 10.77 8.70
C SER A 341 -1.66 9.58 7.85
N ASP A 342 -2.95 9.24 7.91
CA ASP A 342 -3.49 8.01 7.31
C ASP A 342 -4.36 8.25 6.06
N PHE A 343 -4.47 7.22 5.21
CA PHE A 343 -5.26 7.23 3.98
C PHE A 343 -6.37 6.19 4.08
N LEU A 344 -7.63 6.62 4.08
CA LEU A 344 -8.76 5.73 4.26
C LEU A 344 -9.67 5.77 3.03
N GLU A 345 -9.95 4.61 2.43
CA GLU A 345 -10.80 4.51 1.23
C GLU A 345 -11.94 3.50 1.45
N GLY A 346 -13.18 3.97 1.36
CA GLY A 346 -14.39 3.13 1.51
C GLY A 346 -14.73 2.32 0.26
N PHE A 347 -14.44 2.86 -0.93
CA PHE A 347 -14.91 2.40 -2.24
C PHE A 347 -16.41 2.53 -2.45
N GLY A 348 -17.21 1.59 -1.94
CA GLY A 348 -18.65 1.64 -2.14
C GLY A 348 -19.37 0.99 -0.97
N GLY A 349 -20.51 1.52 -0.58
CA GLY A 349 -21.12 1.12 0.68
C GLY A 349 -21.67 2.32 1.42
N ASN A 350 -22.12 2.13 2.65
CA ASN A 350 -22.37 3.26 3.55
C ASN A 350 -21.31 3.15 4.63
N ASP A 351 -20.17 3.76 4.37
CA ASP A 351 -18.96 3.51 5.12
C ASP A 351 -18.88 4.43 6.32
N ARG A 352 -18.19 3.93 7.34
CA ARG A 352 -17.96 4.69 8.56
C ARG A 352 -16.47 4.79 8.84
N PHE A 353 -15.99 6.02 8.95
CA PHE A 353 -14.62 6.34 9.27
C PHE A 353 -14.54 6.85 10.70
N SER A 354 -13.47 6.51 11.41
CA SER A 354 -13.14 7.10 12.71
C SER A 354 -11.73 7.63 12.59
N VAL A 355 -11.58 8.94 12.78
CA VAL A 355 -10.29 9.63 12.68
C VAL A 355 -9.85 10.18 14.04
N SER A 356 -8.57 10.44 14.18
CA SER A 356 -7.92 10.73 15.46
C SER A 356 -6.87 11.85 15.33
N LYS A 357 -5.56 11.55 15.34
CA LYS A 357 -4.46 12.51 15.16
C LYS A 357 -3.93 12.43 13.72
N GLY A 358 -2.92 13.22 13.40
CA GLY A 358 -2.29 13.19 12.07
C GLY A 358 -3.06 13.98 11.02
N ASN A 359 -2.52 14.07 9.81
CA ASN A 359 -3.24 14.65 8.69
C ASN A 359 -3.83 13.51 7.85
N ASP A 360 -5.15 13.35 7.85
CA ASP A 360 -5.77 12.19 7.20
C ASP A 360 -6.45 12.57 5.89
N THR A 361 -6.34 11.69 4.91
CA THR A 361 -7.08 11.77 3.65
C THR A 361 -8.12 10.66 3.58
N ILE A 362 -9.38 11.03 3.38
CA ILE A 362 -10.51 10.12 3.35
C ILE A 362 -11.20 10.20 1.98
N ALA A 363 -11.37 9.04 1.35
CA ALA A 363 -12.22 8.85 0.19
C ALA A 363 -13.41 7.97 0.58
N GLY A 364 -14.60 8.57 0.76
CA GLY A 364 -15.81 7.82 1.12
C GLY A 364 -16.23 6.86 0.00
N GLY A 365 -16.29 7.37 -1.22
CA GLY A 365 -16.64 6.61 -2.41
C GLY A 365 -18.14 6.67 -2.72
N ASP A 366 -18.69 5.56 -3.20
CA ASP A 366 -20.10 5.45 -3.57
C ASP A 366 -20.96 5.13 -2.34
N GLY A 367 -21.87 6.03 -1.98
CA GLY A 367 -22.98 5.71 -1.09
C GLY A 367 -23.31 6.83 -0.11
N THR A 368 -23.31 6.54 1.19
CA THR A 368 -23.56 7.57 2.21
C THR A 368 -22.64 7.38 3.38
N ASP A 369 -21.57 8.15 3.35
CA ASP A 369 -20.40 7.93 4.17
C ASP A 369 -20.34 8.89 5.34
N THR A 370 -19.84 8.37 6.46
CA THR A 370 -19.87 9.07 7.75
C THR A 370 -18.50 9.07 8.40
N VAL A 371 -17.95 10.26 8.67
CA VAL A 371 -16.69 10.42 9.40
C VAL A 371 -16.95 10.85 10.84
N GLN A 372 -16.44 10.07 11.80
CA GLN A 372 -16.46 10.40 13.21
C GLN A 372 -15.19 11.19 13.58
N MET A 373 -15.37 12.46 13.93
CA MET A 373 -14.31 13.40 14.28
C MET A 373 -13.99 13.38 15.78
N PRO A 374 -12.71 13.58 16.16
CA PRO A 374 -12.30 13.69 17.55
C PRO A 374 -12.56 15.10 18.08
N GLY A 375 -12.61 15.24 19.41
CA GLY A 375 -12.79 16.54 20.06
C GLY A 375 -14.19 17.14 19.90
N ALA A 376 -14.27 18.46 20.05
CA ALA A 376 -15.51 19.22 19.93
C ALA A 376 -15.57 19.94 18.58
N ILE A 377 -16.77 20.05 18.01
CA ILE A 377 -16.98 20.75 16.72
C ILE A 377 -16.43 22.19 16.70
N GLY A 378 -16.49 22.89 17.83
CA GLY A 378 -15.97 24.25 17.97
C GLY A 378 -14.44 24.37 17.96
N SER A 379 -13.71 23.25 17.92
CA SER A 379 -12.25 23.23 17.71
C SER A 379 -11.86 23.25 16.24
N TYR A 380 -12.82 23.12 15.33
CA TYR A 380 -12.55 23.00 13.90
C TYR A 380 -13.06 24.19 13.11
N GLU A 381 -12.33 24.48 12.04
CA GLU A 381 -12.83 25.18 10.88
C GLU A 381 -13.20 24.16 9.79
N ALA A 382 -14.35 24.35 9.15
CA ALA A 382 -14.80 23.53 8.03
C ALA A 382 -14.76 24.34 6.72
N ILE A 383 -13.98 23.88 5.76
CA ILE A 383 -13.71 24.54 4.48
C ILE A 383 -14.19 23.63 3.36
N ARG A 384 -15.06 24.12 2.48
CA ARG A 384 -15.46 23.40 1.27
C ARG A 384 -14.71 23.97 0.08
N LEU A 385 -13.98 23.11 -0.63
CA LEU A 385 -13.27 23.44 -1.85
C LEU A 385 -14.19 23.32 -3.07
N SER A 386 -13.78 23.92 -4.19
CA SER A 386 -14.59 23.98 -5.42
C SER A 386 -14.76 22.64 -6.12
N ASP A 387 -13.83 21.70 -5.93
CA ASP A 387 -13.88 20.31 -6.39
C ASP A 387 -14.86 19.44 -5.58
N GLY A 388 -15.37 19.97 -4.46
CA GLY A 388 -16.25 19.26 -3.55
C GLY A 388 -15.54 18.62 -2.37
N THR A 389 -14.22 18.74 -2.23
CA THR A 389 -13.49 18.30 -1.04
C THR A 389 -13.92 19.10 0.19
N LEU A 390 -14.08 18.42 1.32
CA LEU A 390 -14.28 19.03 2.63
C LEU A 390 -12.96 18.92 3.40
N VAL A 391 -12.41 20.08 3.75
CA VAL A 391 -11.24 20.19 4.63
C VAL A 391 -11.71 20.58 6.03
N MET A 392 -11.34 19.79 7.02
CA MET A 392 -11.57 20.06 8.43
C MET A 392 -10.22 20.41 9.08
N ARG A 393 -9.99 21.69 9.36
CA ARG A 393 -8.77 22.17 10.01
C ARG A 393 -8.96 22.22 11.52
N ASP A 394 -8.15 21.47 12.26
CA ASP A 394 -8.10 21.58 13.71
C ASP A 394 -7.35 22.85 14.15
N LEU A 395 -8.05 23.73 14.85
CA LEU A 395 -7.50 24.98 15.38
C LEU A 395 -6.78 24.80 16.73
N SER A 396 -6.89 23.62 17.34
CA SER A 396 -6.22 23.31 18.62
C SER A 396 -4.81 22.74 18.44
N GLY A 397 -4.47 22.27 17.24
CA GLY A 397 -3.20 21.62 16.91
C GLY A 397 -3.04 20.21 17.49
N GLN A 398 -4.11 19.60 18.01
CA GLN A 398 -4.11 18.28 18.63
C GLN A 398 -4.42 17.13 17.67
N TYR A 399 -5.21 17.39 16.63
CA TYR A 399 -5.85 16.37 15.80
C TYR A 399 -5.43 16.43 14.32
N GLY A 400 -4.77 17.51 13.91
CA GLY A 400 -4.33 17.70 12.52
C GLY A 400 -5.45 18.06 11.55
N LEU A 401 -5.12 18.13 10.26
CA LEU A 401 -6.01 18.48 9.18
C LEU A 401 -6.65 17.21 8.60
N LYS A 402 -7.92 17.26 8.21
CA LYS A 402 -8.59 16.14 7.53
C LYS A 402 -9.12 16.57 6.18
N GLU A 403 -8.75 15.85 5.13
CA GLU A 403 -9.25 16.06 3.77
C GLU A 403 -10.22 14.94 3.41
N MET A 404 -11.41 15.30 2.95
CA MET A 404 -12.49 14.33 2.74
C MET A 404 -13.16 14.54 1.40
N THR A 405 -13.14 13.51 0.58
CA THR A 405 -13.89 13.43 -0.68
C THR A 405 -15.02 12.43 -0.53
N SER A 406 -16.16 12.73 -1.18
CA SER A 406 -17.36 11.87 -1.16
C SER A 406 -17.80 11.45 0.24
N VAL A 407 -17.88 12.41 1.18
CA VAL A 407 -18.40 12.19 2.54
C VAL A 407 -19.68 13.01 2.73
N GLU A 408 -20.76 12.36 3.16
CA GLU A 408 -22.06 12.99 3.34
C GLU A 408 -22.33 13.42 4.79
N ARG A 409 -21.68 12.80 5.78
CA ARG A 409 -21.94 13.05 7.20
C ARG A 409 -20.68 13.18 8.04
N ILE A 410 -20.68 14.18 8.92
CA ILE A 410 -19.66 14.35 9.96
C ILE A 410 -20.31 14.19 11.32
N GLU A 411 -19.70 13.38 12.19
CA GLU A 411 -20.20 13.11 13.54
C GLU A 411 -19.21 13.56 14.60
N PHE A 412 -19.73 14.21 15.66
CA PHE A 412 -18.97 14.57 16.86
C PHE A 412 -19.57 13.93 18.10
N GLY A 413 -18.70 13.43 18.99
CA GLY A 413 -19.08 12.77 20.23
C GLY A 413 -18.97 11.24 20.17
N THR A 414 -18.92 10.59 21.34
CA THR A 414 -18.60 9.15 21.45
C THR A 414 -19.81 8.28 21.75
N LEU A 415 -20.67 8.68 22.70
CA LEU A 415 -21.81 7.87 23.15
C LEU A 415 -23.10 8.14 22.38
N LEU A 416 -23.37 9.42 22.09
CA LEU A 416 -24.53 9.88 21.33
C LEU A 416 -24.01 10.94 20.35
N PRO A 417 -23.41 10.51 19.23
CA PRO A 417 -22.83 11.43 18.28
C PRO A 417 -23.91 12.35 17.71
N THR A 418 -23.56 13.63 17.58
CA THR A 418 -24.36 14.56 16.78
C THR A 418 -23.85 14.50 15.35
N SER A 419 -24.73 14.17 14.42
CA SER A 419 -24.44 14.08 13.00
C SER A 419 -24.81 15.37 12.29
N TYR A 420 -23.93 15.81 11.40
CA TYR A 420 -24.05 17.01 10.57
C TYR A 420 -23.92 16.60 9.11
N THR A 421 -24.78 17.16 8.26
CA THR A 421 -24.78 16.88 6.82
C THR A 421 -23.75 17.74 6.12
N VAL A 422 -22.95 17.13 5.24
CA VAL A 422 -22.09 17.84 4.30
C VAL A 422 -22.95 18.43 3.18
N THR A 423 -22.87 19.75 3.03
CA THR A 423 -23.65 20.57 2.09
C THR A 423 -22.73 21.22 1.08
N THR A 424 -23.27 21.76 -0.01
CA THR A 424 -22.50 22.47 -1.05
C THR A 424 -21.66 23.64 -0.55
N THR A 425 -21.86 24.14 0.67
CA THR A 425 -21.05 25.21 1.27
C THR A 425 -20.06 24.73 2.31
N LYS A 426 -20.44 23.78 3.18
CA LYS A 426 -19.62 23.12 4.21
C LYS A 426 -20.48 22.12 4.99
N LEU A 427 -20.78 22.37 6.26
CA LEU A 427 -21.68 21.56 7.10
C LEU A 427 -22.98 22.31 7.41
N ASP A 428 -24.07 21.58 7.68
CA ASP A 428 -25.41 22.10 8.01
C ASP A 428 -25.55 22.67 9.44
N THR A 429 -24.54 23.42 9.89
CA THR A 429 -24.51 24.03 11.23
C THR A 429 -23.71 25.35 11.25
N LEU A 430 -23.92 26.15 12.29
CA LEU A 430 -23.25 27.43 12.53
C LEU A 430 -22.27 27.38 13.74
N LEU A 431 -21.92 26.19 14.22
CA LEU A 431 -21.19 26.01 15.48
C LEU A 431 -19.66 25.96 15.33
N PHE A 432 -19.11 26.29 14.17
CA PHE A 432 -17.67 26.28 13.91
C PHE A 432 -16.95 27.52 14.46
N ALA A 433 -15.66 27.38 14.70
CA ALA A 433 -14.77 28.49 15.04
C ALA A 433 -14.18 29.14 13.78
N ASP A 434 -15.03 29.35 12.75
CA ASP A 434 -14.58 29.87 11.46
C ASP A 434 -13.76 31.15 11.63
N LYS A 435 -12.54 31.13 11.11
CA LYS A 435 -11.73 32.34 10.99
C LYS A 435 -12.30 33.24 9.89
N THR A 436 -12.07 34.54 10.02
CA THR A 436 -12.39 35.50 8.96
C THR A 436 -11.17 35.63 8.07
N TYR A 437 -11.30 35.22 6.81
CA TYR A 437 -10.26 35.34 5.79
C TYR A 437 -10.52 36.54 4.87
N VAL A 438 -9.44 37.20 4.45
CA VAL A 438 -9.48 38.30 3.48
C VAL A 438 -9.61 37.75 2.06
N ALA A 439 -8.86 36.68 1.75
CA ALA A 439 -8.92 35.96 0.49
C ALA A 439 -9.08 34.45 0.68
N HIS A 440 -9.76 33.85 -0.28
CA HIS A 440 -9.82 32.41 -0.52
C HIS A 440 -9.37 32.17 -1.95
N VAL A 441 -8.23 31.50 -2.10
CA VAL A 441 -7.60 31.26 -3.40
C VAL A 441 -7.48 29.75 -3.59
N GLU A 442 -8.00 29.25 -4.71
CA GLU A 442 -7.82 27.87 -5.13
C GLU A 442 -7.13 27.85 -6.50
N GLY A 443 -6.22 26.91 -6.67
CA GLY A 443 -5.58 26.59 -7.93
C GLY A 443 -6.45 25.72 -8.83
N THR A 444 -5.79 24.88 -9.60
CA THR A 444 -6.35 23.96 -10.59
C THR A 444 -5.62 22.63 -10.47
N ALA A 445 -5.91 21.67 -11.34
CA ALA A 445 -5.18 20.39 -11.35
C ALA A 445 -3.79 20.45 -12.02
N GLY A 446 -3.21 21.63 -12.23
CA GLY A 446 -1.88 21.77 -12.81
C GLY A 446 -1.15 22.98 -12.27
N ASP A 447 0.15 23.06 -12.56
CA ASP A 447 1.11 23.98 -11.94
C ASP A 447 0.62 25.44 -11.87
N ASN A 448 0.59 25.99 -10.66
CA ASN A 448 0.07 27.30 -10.35
C ASN A 448 1.09 28.17 -9.59
N SER A 449 0.89 29.48 -9.68
CA SER A 449 1.56 30.45 -8.83
C SER A 449 0.51 31.32 -8.18
N LEU A 450 0.30 31.10 -6.88
CA LEU A 450 -0.78 31.66 -6.09
C LEU A 450 -0.19 32.59 -5.03
N GLY A 451 -0.88 33.70 -4.76
CA GLY A 451 -0.44 34.69 -3.78
C GLY A 451 -1.61 35.26 -3.01
N GLY A 452 -1.43 35.38 -1.70
CA GLY A 452 -2.33 36.06 -0.80
C GLY A 452 -2.10 37.57 -0.76
N THR A 453 -2.53 38.17 0.34
CA THR A 453 -2.67 39.60 0.56
C THR A 453 -1.80 40.02 1.76
N ALA A 454 -2.25 41.03 2.50
CA ALA A 454 -1.61 41.47 3.74
C ALA A 454 -2.48 41.21 4.98
N GLY A 455 -3.52 40.40 4.82
CA GLY A 455 -4.35 39.91 5.91
C GLY A 455 -4.42 38.38 5.90
N VAL A 456 -5.21 37.82 6.80
CA VAL A 456 -5.35 36.36 6.96
C VAL A 456 -6.00 35.74 5.71
N ASP A 457 -5.29 34.88 5.01
CA ASP A 457 -5.70 34.26 3.75
C ASP A 457 -5.70 32.74 3.83
N ARG A 458 -6.44 32.10 2.93
CA ARG A 458 -6.38 30.66 2.71
C ARG A 458 -6.15 30.35 1.24
N ILE A 459 -5.16 29.51 0.97
CA ILE A 459 -4.63 29.25 -0.37
C ILE A 459 -4.45 27.74 -0.54
N PHE A 460 -5.10 27.18 -1.56
CA PHE A 460 -5.04 25.75 -1.90
C PHE A 460 -4.49 25.59 -3.32
N GLY A 461 -3.41 24.86 -3.51
CA GLY A 461 -2.80 24.57 -4.82
C GLY A 461 -3.62 23.57 -5.63
N LEU A 462 -4.10 22.52 -4.93
CA LEU A 462 -4.83 21.35 -5.44
C LEU A 462 -3.92 20.30 -6.07
N ALA A 463 -3.71 20.29 -7.38
CA ALA A 463 -2.80 19.34 -7.99
C ALA A 463 -1.83 20.04 -8.94
N GLY A 464 -0.64 19.48 -9.11
CA GLY A 464 0.40 20.07 -9.93
C GLY A 464 1.59 20.51 -9.07
N LYS A 465 2.56 21.17 -9.68
CA LYS A 465 3.72 21.72 -8.98
C LYS A 465 3.48 23.20 -8.74
N ASP A 466 3.01 23.53 -7.56
CA ASP A 466 2.50 24.83 -7.22
C ASP A 466 3.51 25.67 -6.44
N VAL A 467 3.35 26.99 -6.55
CA VAL A 467 4.09 27.98 -5.75
C VAL A 467 3.09 28.85 -5.02
N LEU A 468 2.99 28.70 -3.71
CA LEU A 468 2.03 29.39 -2.85
C LEU A 468 2.76 30.42 -1.98
N ARG A 469 2.22 31.64 -1.89
CA ARG A 469 2.73 32.71 -1.03
C ARG A 469 1.61 33.28 -0.18
N GLY A 470 1.69 33.20 1.16
CA GLY A 470 0.70 33.75 2.09
C GLY A 470 0.68 35.26 2.07
N GLY A 471 1.86 35.86 2.28
CA GLY A 471 2.05 37.31 2.28
C GLY A 471 2.22 37.83 3.70
N ALA A 472 1.36 38.72 4.16
CA ALA A 472 1.33 39.07 5.57
C ALA A 472 0.01 38.63 6.17
N GLY A 473 0.02 38.08 7.38
CA GLY A 473 -1.20 37.51 7.94
C GLY A 473 -0.88 36.24 8.72
N ASN A 474 -1.91 35.58 9.21
CA ASN A 474 -1.77 34.27 9.83
C ASN A 474 -2.50 33.29 8.92
N ASP A 475 -1.81 32.85 7.88
CA ASP A 475 -2.39 32.27 6.67
C ASP A 475 -2.53 30.75 6.79
N LEU A 476 -3.35 30.17 5.91
CA LEU A 476 -3.44 28.73 5.69
C LEU A 476 -3.02 28.42 4.26
N LEU A 477 -1.96 27.66 4.08
CA LEU A 477 -1.48 27.22 2.77
C LEU A 477 -1.54 25.70 2.70
N HIS A 478 -2.12 25.16 1.63
CA HIS A 478 -2.12 23.73 1.34
C HIS A 478 -1.69 23.51 -0.11
N GLY A 479 -0.57 22.81 -0.32
CA GLY A 479 -0.04 22.50 -1.66
C GLY A 479 -1.00 21.57 -2.41
N GLY A 480 -1.30 20.43 -1.79
CA GLY A 480 -2.18 19.42 -2.36
C GLY A 480 -1.37 18.27 -2.90
N THR A 481 -1.49 17.92 -4.18
CA THR A 481 -0.71 16.83 -4.81
C THR A 481 0.30 17.40 -5.80
N GLY A 482 1.51 16.85 -5.82
CA GLY A 482 2.63 17.30 -6.63
C GLY A 482 3.74 17.88 -5.77
N ASN A 483 4.79 18.40 -6.42
CA ASN A 483 5.96 18.91 -5.69
C ASN A 483 5.85 20.43 -5.58
N ASP A 484 5.46 20.90 -4.41
CA ASP A 484 5.03 22.28 -4.17
C ASP A 484 6.10 23.11 -3.43
N GLN A 485 5.96 24.43 -3.54
CA GLN A 485 6.75 25.40 -2.79
C GLN A 485 5.82 26.34 -2.03
N LEU A 486 5.86 26.27 -0.70
CA LEU A 486 5.00 27.05 0.18
C LEU A 486 5.84 28.09 0.93
N PHE A 487 5.41 29.35 0.85
CA PHE A 487 6.00 30.46 1.60
C PHE A 487 4.91 31.11 2.46
N GLY A 488 4.97 30.98 3.78
CA GLY A 488 4.07 31.70 4.70
C GLY A 488 4.29 33.21 4.62
N ASP A 489 5.55 33.60 4.46
CA ASP A 489 6.03 34.97 4.48
C ASP A 489 5.96 35.55 5.91
N THR A 490 5.08 36.47 6.29
CA THR A 490 5.08 37.04 7.67
C THR A 490 3.80 36.83 8.44
N GLY A 491 3.94 36.41 9.70
CA GLY A 491 2.88 36.18 10.68
C GLY A 491 2.82 34.69 11.06
N ASP A 492 1.85 34.28 11.88
CA ASP A 492 1.81 32.89 12.38
C ASP A 492 1.01 32.01 11.40
N ASP A 493 1.71 31.32 10.51
CA ASP A 493 1.13 30.60 9.37
C ASP A 493 0.95 29.09 9.63
N ASP A 494 0.10 28.44 8.84
CA ASP A 494 -0.12 26.99 8.85
C ASP A 494 0.04 26.44 7.44
N LEU A 495 1.13 25.72 7.19
CA LEU A 495 1.53 25.22 5.89
C LEU A 495 1.46 23.69 5.87
N HIS A 496 0.75 23.17 4.87
CA HIS A 496 0.64 21.75 4.57
C HIS A 496 1.15 21.51 3.14
N GLY A 497 2.24 20.78 2.97
CA GLY A 497 2.75 20.40 1.64
C GLY A 497 1.74 19.53 0.91
N GLY A 498 1.44 18.38 1.50
CA GLY A 498 0.44 17.45 1.01
C GLY A 498 1.11 16.18 0.49
N ILE A 499 0.84 15.78 -0.75
CA ILE A 499 1.44 14.61 -1.39
C ILE A 499 2.45 15.09 -2.42
N GLY A 500 3.72 14.74 -2.25
CA GLY A 500 4.82 14.99 -3.16
C GLY A 500 6.07 15.45 -2.41
N ASN A 501 7.13 15.78 -3.14
CA ASN A 501 8.34 16.30 -2.47
C ASN A 501 8.25 17.83 -2.41
N ASP A 502 7.89 18.35 -1.25
CA ASP A 502 7.55 19.76 -1.05
C ASP A 502 8.69 20.56 -0.41
N VAL A 503 8.62 21.88 -0.58
CA VAL A 503 9.53 22.83 0.09
C VAL A 503 8.72 23.86 0.85
N LEU A 504 8.86 23.86 2.18
CA LEU A 504 8.10 24.72 3.07
C LEU A 504 9.02 25.76 3.74
N THR A 505 8.66 27.03 3.62
CA THR A 505 9.27 28.15 4.36
C THR A 505 8.19 28.88 5.12
N GLY A 506 8.16 28.76 6.45
CA GLY A 506 7.25 29.53 7.30
C GLY A 506 7.51 31.04 7.17
N GLY A 507 8.69 31.48 7.64
CA GLY A 507 9.14 32.86 7.56
C GLY A 507 9.17 33.51 8.95
N PRO A 508 9.06 34.84 9.08
CA PRO A 508 8.94 35.44 10.40
C PRO A 508 7.55 35.23 11.04
N GLY A 509 7.50 34.50 12.15
CA GLY A 509 6.26 34.16 12.83
C GLY A 509 6.42 32.90 13.67
N ASN A 510 5.36 32.41 14.31
CA ASN A 510 5.37 31.07 14.90
C ASN A 510 4.53 30.17 14.02
N ASP A 511 5.20 29.44 13.13
CA ASP A 511 4.53 28.72 12.06
C ASP A 511 4.29 27.26 12.44
N ARG A 512 3.20 26.67 11.92
CA ARG A 512 2.95 25.25 11.95
C ARG A 512 3.18 24.70 10.55
N LEU A 513 4.06 23.71 10.44
CA LEU A 513 4.49 23.16 9.16
C LEU A 513 4.24 21.65 9.16
N SER A 514 3.69 21.15 8.06
CA SER A 514 3.50 19.73 7.79
C SER A 514 3.93 19.45 6.36
N GLY A 515 4.88 18.54 6.19
CA GLY A 515 5.36 18.13 4.88
C GLY A 515 4.31 17.28 4.17
N GLY A 516 3.80 16.27 4.87
CA GLY A 516 2.88 15.28 4.33
C GLY A 516 3.63 14.05 3.81
N ILE A 517 3.34 13.64 2.57
CA ILE A 517 3.87 12.41 1.95
C ILE A 517 4.94 12.77 0.94
N GLY A 518 6.15 12.25 1.13
CA GLY A 518 7.27 12.50 0.23
C GLY A 518 8.48 12.98 1.00
N ASN A 519 9.57 13.28 0.29
CA ASN A 519 10.80 13.80 0.88
C ASN A 519 10.71 15.32 0.92
N ASP A 520 10.33 15.86 2.07
CA ASP A 520 10.05 17.28 2.19
C ASP A 520 11.25 18.07 2.69
N VAL A 521 11.31 19.35 2.34
CA VAL A 521 12.36 20.26 2.79
C VAL A 521 11.74 21.41 3.57
N PHE A 522 12.07 21.50 4.85
CA PHE A 522 11.75 22.65 5.69
C PHE A 522 12.92 23.65 5.66
N ASP A 523 12.71 24.78 4.97
CA ASP A 523 13.75 25.76 4.65
C ASP A 523 13.88 26.86 5.72
N PHE A 524 14.92 26.74 6.53
CA PHE A 524 15.41 27.73 7.50
C PHE A 524 16.73 28.38 7.05
N SER A 525 17.06 28.33 5.75
CA SER A 525 18.31 28.88 5.20
C SER A 525 18.46 30.37 5.44
N LYS A 526 17.33 31.08 5.51
CA LYS A 526 17.26 32.49 5.88
C LYS A 526 16.79 32.59 7.32
N VAL A 527 17.66 33.14 8.18
CA VAL A 527 17.33 33.34 9.60
C VAL A 527 16.12 34.25 9.74
N ALA A 528 14.98 33.67 10.11
CA ALA A 528 13.79 34.38 10.52
C ALA A 528 13.65 34.35 12.05
N SER A 529 12.88 35.29 12.59
CA SER A 529 12.50 35.29 14.00
C SER A 529 11.21 34.52 14.16
N GLY A 530 11.13 33.60 15.11
CA GLY A 530 9.97 32.72 15.15
C GLY A 530 10.11 31.49 16.01
N ARG A 531 9.02 30.78 16.23
CA ARG A 531 9.04 29.47 16.90
C ARG A 531 8.15 28.53 16.14
N ASP A 532 8.78 27.75 15.27
CA ASP A 532 8.07 26.94 14.32
C ASP A 532 7.93 25.52 14.85
N VAL A 533 6.84 24.87 14.46
CA VAL A 533 6.54 23.49 14.84
C VAL A 533 6.33 22.69 13.56
N ILE A 534 7.21 21.73 13.32
CA ILE A 534 7.04 20.71 12.28
C ILE A 534 6.34 19.52 12.93
N THR A 535 5.23 19.09 12.33
CA THR A 535 4.28 18.20 13.00
C THR A 535 4.41 16.73 12.63
N ASP A 536 5.15 16.44 11.57
CA ASP A 536 5.24 15.14 10.91
C ASP A 536 6.65 14.86 10.35
N PHE A 537 7.69 15.44 10.96
CA PHE A 537 9.06 15.29 10.48
C PHE A 537 9.49 13.81 10.47
N ASN A 538 9.78 13.27 9.28
CA ASN A 538 10.02 11.84 9.04
C ASN A 538 8.87 10.92 9.52
N ASP A 539 7.64 11.45 9.58
CA ASP A 539 6.42 10.73 9.98
C ASP A 539 5.46 10.50 8.81
N GLY A 540 5.80 10.95 7.58
CA GLY A 540 5.05 10.68 6.35
C GLY A 540 5.26 9.26 5.81
N VAL A 541 4.35 8.79 4.93
CA VAL A 541 4.58 7.54 4.17
C VAL A 541 5.82 7.75 3.33
N GLU A 542 6.89 7.05 3.69
CA GLU A 542 8.06 6.80 2.85
C GLU A 542 8.70 8.07 2.25
N GLY A 543 9.20 8.92 3.15
CA GLY A 543 10.01 10.09 2.84
C GLY A 543 11.09 10.33 3.89
N HIS A 544 12.25 10.81 3.46
CA HIS A 544 13.30 11.35 4.31
C HIS A 544 13.29 12.87 4.21
N ASP A 545 12.70 13.50 5.21
CA ASP A 545 12.61 14.94 5.31
C ASP A 545 13.96 15.56 5.63
N MET A 546 14.10 16.82 5.22
CA MET A 546 15.32 17.57 5.37
C MET A 546 15.06 18.93 6.00
N LEU A 547 15.84 19.26 7.03
CA LEU A 547 15.97 20.61 7.54
C LEU A 547 17.09 21.32 6.81
N LEU A 548 16.77 22.41 6.12
CA LEU A 548 17.74 23.22 5.41
C LEU A 548 18.12 24.44 6.25
N PHE A 549 19.39 24.59 6.62
CA PHE A 549 19.90 25.75 7.36
C PHE A 549 21.00 26.50 6.60
N GLY A 550 21.12 27.80 6.83
CA GLY A 550 22.17 28.61 6.22
C GLY A 550 23.49 28.46 6.98
N ALA A 551 24.61 28.55 6.26
CA ALA A 551 25.96 28.48 6.83
C ALA A 551 26.28 29.60 7.86
N SER A 552 25.41 30.60 7.99
CA SER A 552 25.44 31.63 9.03
C SER A 552 24.94 31.12 10.39
N LEU A 553 24.03 30.16 10.44
CA LEU A 553 23.53 29.53 11.68
C LEU A 553 24.48 28.41 12.12
N PHE A 554 24.72 27.45 11.22
CA PHE A 554 25.53 26.27 11.51
C PHE A 554 26.56 26.06 10.40
N LYS A 555 27.76 25.61 10.76
CA LYS A 555 28.82 25.36 9.77
C LYS A 555 28.73 23.98 9.13
N THR A 556 28.11 23.03 9.80
CA THR A 556 27.97 21.63 9.37
C THR A 556 26.65 21.07 9.91
N ALA A 557 26.14 20.00 9.28
CA ALA A 557 24.99 19.24 9.76
C ALA A 557 25.20 18.72 11.19
N ASP A 558 26.38 18.15 11.48
CA ASP A 558 26.72 17.67 12.84
C ASP A 558 26.65 18.79 13.89
N ALA A 559 27.02 20.02 13.51
CA ALA A 559 26.90 21.15 14.42
C ALA A 559 25.43 21.47 14.69
N ALA A 560 24.56 21.48 13.68
CA ALA A 560 23.13 21.66 13.86
C ALA A 560 22.50 20.53 14.70
N LEU A 561 22.79 19.26 14.39
CA LEU A 561 22.33 18.10 15.15
C LEU A 561 22.67 18.21 16.64
N SER A 562 23.90 18.65 16.96
CA SER A 562 24.33 18.79 18.36
C SER A 562 23.59 19.89 19.14
N HIS A 563 22.82 20.76 18.47
CA HIS A 563 21.98 21.78 19.12
C HIS A 563 20.55 21.31 19.42
N PHE A 564 20.13 20.14 18.94
CA PHE A 564 18.85 19.58 19.33
C PHE A 564 18.87 19.12 20.79
N VAL A 565 17.80 19.47 21.51
CA VAL A 565 17.55 19.07 22.90
C VAL A 565 16.18 18.41 22.95
N GLN A 566 16.11 17.24 23.61
CA GLN A 566 14.84 16.58 23.85
C GLN A 566 14.05 17.32 24.93
N ILE A 567 12.81 17.70 24.63
CA ILE A 567 11.86 18.29 25.59
C ILE A 567 10.56 17.50 25.52
N GLY A 568 10.29 16.68 26.55
CA GLY A 568 9.13 15.79 26.49
C GLY A 568 9.28 14.76 25.37
N ALA A 569 8.31 14.70 24.47
CA ALA A 569 8.35 13.85 23.27
C ALA A 569 9.04 14.55 22.07
N ASP A 570 9.33 15.85 22.16
CA ASP A 570 9.72 16.66 21.01
C ASP A 570 11.23 16.90 20.95
N ALA A 571 11.78 16.98 19.75
CA ALA A 571 13.14 17.42 19.50
C ALA A 571 13.15 18.92 19.19
N VAL A 572 13.89 19.70 19.98
CA VAL A 572 13.88 21.17 19.88
C VAL A 572 15.26 21.70 19.56
N LEU A 573 15.37 22.48 18.48
CA LEU A 573 16.57 23.24 18.13
C LEU A 573 16.29 24.73 18.29
N SER A 574 17.22 25.48 18.88
CA SER A 574 17.06 26.93 19.12
C SER A 574 18.30 27.71 18.71
N TRP A 575 18.09 28.92 18.19
CA TRP A 575 19.14 29.89 17.85
C TRP A 575 18.77 31.29 18.37
N VAL A 576 19.64 32.27 18.12
CA VAL A 576 19.35 33.66 18.49
C VAL A 576 18.21 34.20 17.64
N GLY A 577 17.04 34.36 18.26
CA GLY A 577 15.86 34.94 17.61
C GLY A 577 14.82 33.92 17.16
N GLY A 578 15.10 32.61 17.19
CA GLY A 578 14.09 31.61 16.85
C GLY A 578 14.39 30.17 17.29
N SER A 579 13.43 29.29 17.00
CA SER A 579 13.52 27.85 17.26
C SER A 579 12.67 27.05 16.29
N VAL A 580 13.02 25.78 16.11
CA VAL A 580 12.17 24.77 15.47
C VAL A 580 11.93 23.62 16.45
N VAL A 581 10.69 23.18 16.54
CA VAL A 581 10.23 22.01 17.30
C VAL A 581 9.83 20.94 16.29
N LEU A 582 10.42 19.76 16.39
CA LEU A 582 9.96 18.57 15.67
C LEU A 582 9.07 17.79 16.65
N ALA A 583 7.77 17.84 16.42
CA ALA A 583 6.76 17.28 17.32
C ALA A 583 6.83 15.75 17.33
N ASP A 584 6.74 15.14 18.52
CA ASP A 584 6.78 13.68 18.72
C ASP A 584 8.03 12.97 18.14
N THR A 585 9.08 13.73 17.75
CA THR A 585 10.36 13.21 17.25
C THR A 585 11.39 13.06 18.37
N LYS A 586 12.09 11.92 18.42
CA LYS A 586 13.23 11.76 19.33
C LYS A 586 14.51 12.29 18.70
N VAL A 587 15.33 12.97 19.50
CA VAL A 587 16.66 13.42 19.06
C VAL A 587 17.56 12.24 18.63
N SER A 588 17.35 11.04 19.18
CA SER A 588 18.09 9.83 18.79
C SER A 588 17.81 9.36 17.36
N ASP A 589 16.68 9.77 16.81
CA ASP A 589 16.18 9.32 15.52
C ASP A 589 16.64 10.28 14.41
N LEU A 590 17.24 11.43 14.78
CA LEU A 590 17.83 12.39 13.86
C LEU A 590 19.25 12.01 13.44
N HIS A 591 19.54 12.17 12.15
CA HIS A 591 20.78 11.74 11.51
C HIS A 591 21.38 12.85 10.63
N HIS A 592 22.64 12.65 10.21
CA HIS A 592 23.35 13.63 9.37
C HIS A 592 22.63 13.92 8.04
N GLY A 593 21.95 12.91 7.47
CA GLY A 593 21.20 13.04 6.22
C GLY A 593 20.01 13.99 6.31
N ASP A 594 19.46 14.18 7.51
CA ASP A 594 18.27 14.99 7.79
C ASP A 594 18.56 16.49 7.77
N ILE A 595 19.84 16.89 7.70
CA ILE A 595 20.24 18.29 7.74
C ILE A 595 21.12 18.67 6.55
N LEU A 596 20.70 19.68 5.81
CA LEU A 596 21.48 20.31 4.77
C LEU A 596 21.92 21.72 5.17
N ILE A 597 23.19 22.04 4.93
CA ILE A 597 23.76 23.38 5.14
C ILE A 597 24.10 24.01 3.79
N VAL A 598 23.60 25.23 3.54
CA VAL A 598 23.84 25.99 2.29
C VAL A 598 24.57 27.31 2.46
#